data_AF-A0A7C2P4N2-F1
#
_entry.id   AF-A0A7C2P4N2-F1
#
_cell.length_a   1.000
_cell.length_b   1.000
_cell.length_c   1.000
_cell.angle_alpha   90.00
_cell.angle_beta   90.00
_cell.angle_gamma   90.00
#
_symmetry.space_group_name_H-M   'P 1'
#
loop_
_entity.id
_entity.type
_entity.pdbx_description
1 polymer ?
#
loop_
_entity_poly.entity_id
_entity_poly.type
_entity_poly.pdbx_seq_one_letter_code
_entity_poly.pdbx_strand_id
1 'polypeptide(L)'
;AQYHINAAIAWAVRRYVDVCGDEVFLREYGAEMLFETARIWMDIGHFNPRRDGAFCIHEVTGPDEYTVLVDNNHYTNRMAQAHLFDAARTAEWLADTYPDAYAALAERIGLQAEELRQWRHAAEAMYLPVDERLGIFPQDDTFLDKPRLSRQASAKRPLLLHLHPLTIYRHQVCKQADTVLALVLAGGAVDQQAKRRNLEYYEDVTVHDSTLSASTFAVLAAEVGALDKAYKYFLESLRVDLDDLHGNAAHGVHLASMAGSWLALTWGFGGLRVHSGQLQLTPRLPPEWQSYRFGVVWRNTRLRVAVDTAGVTYSLLDGNAIEFNHAGATQHLHSGQTLHFPSLSLSPVESPTQPLQAVIFDLDGVLADTAVLHQAAWQSLATELAIPFAPSQAERMRGLDRRASLAILLEHVKRPYSEIEKQALSDRKNASYQALIKQLGPHNLLPNARAAIEAVRAAGLMVALASASRNAPEIVRKLGIAELFDYIVDAAKIEHSKPAPDIYLDAAKGLGVHPNACLGVEDAVAGLVSIRAAGMSSLGIGDPQILVDADAVLTTLTHFDPIVFMAGQALPARPTQVSAKQRSNDSTDPKVEE
;
A
#
# COMPACT_ATOMS: atom_id res chain seq x y z
N ALA A 1 -10.63 32.69 -7.62
CA ALA A 1 -11.16 31.38 -7.16
C ALA A 1 -10.19 30.22 -7.42
N GLN A 2 -9.48 30.14 -8.56
CA GLN A 2 -8.49 29.06 -8.82
C GLN A 2 -7.12 29.35 -8.17
N TYR A 3 -7.04 29.24 -6.84
CA TYR A 3 -5.80 29.52 -6.09
C TYR A 3 -4.77 28.38 -6.13
N HIS A 4 -5.20 27.19 -6.57
CA HIS A 4 -4.38 25.97 -6.61
C HIS A 4 -3.11 26.08 -7.47
N ILE A 5 -3.01 27.08 -8.34
CA ILE A 5 -1.79 27.37 -9.11
C ILE A 5 -0.57 27.62 -8.21
N ASN A 6 -0.77 28.23 -7.03
CA ASN A 6 0.31 28.45 -6.05
C ASN A 6 0.91 27.14 -5.58
N ALA A 7 0.07 26.19 -5.17
CA ALA A 7 0.53 24.86 -4.76
C ALA A 7 1.09 24.05 -5.94
N ALA A 8 0.62 24.26 -7.17
CA ALA A 8 1.18 23.63 -8.35
C ALA A 8 2.62 24.10 -8.63
N ILE A 9 2.89 25.41 -8.49
CA ILE A 9 4.25 25.97 -8.59
C ILE A 9 5.14 25.41 -7.48
N ALA A 10 4.65 25.41 -6.24
CA ALA A 10 5.38 24.86 -5.10
C ALA A 10 5.73 23.38 -5.28
N TRP A 11 4.76 22.58 -5.72
CA TRP A 11 4.94 21.16 -6.03
C TRP A 11 5.98 20.96 -7.15
N ALA A 12 5.96 21.80 -8.20
CA ALA A 12 6.94 21.74 -9.29
C ALA A 12 8.36 22.09 -8.82
N VAL A 13 8.52 23.11 -7.98
CA VAL A 13 9.81 23.48 -7.35
C VAL A 13 10.36 22.32 -6.53
N ARG A 14 9.53 21.73 -5.65
CA ARG A 14 9.94 20.59 -4.83
C ARG A 14 10.28 19.37 -5.68
N ARG A 15 9.47 19.08 -6.70
CA ARG A 15 9.72 17.96 -7.61
C ARG A 15 11.03 18.13 -8.39
N TYR A 16 11.33 19.34 -8.85
CA TYR A 16 12.59 19.65 -9.51
C TYR A 16 13.78 19.35 -8.60
N VAL A 17 13.75 19.84 -7.36
CA VAL A 17 14.84 19.63 -6.39
C VAL A 17 14.99 18.15 -6.03
N ASP A 18 13.89 17.43 -5.79
CA ASP A 18 13.95 16.01 -5.46
C ASP A 18 14.60 15.18 -6.59
N VAL A 19 14.30 15.51 -7.85
CA VAL A 19 14.80 14.82 -9.05
C VAL A 19 16.26 15.18 -9.35
N CYS A 20 16.61 16.47 -9.29
CA CYS A 20 17.92 16.97 -9.69
C CYS A 20 18.95 16.97 -8.55
N GLY A 21 18.50 17.05 -7.30
CA GLY A 21 19.37 17.29 -6.14
C GLY A 21 19.92 18.72 -6.08
N ASP A 22 19.27 19.68 -6.75
CA ASP A 22 19.76 21.06 -6.86
C ASP A 22 19.37 21.90 -5.63
N GLU A 23 20.14 21.73 -4.55
CA GLU A 23 20.00 22.52 -3.33
C GLU A 23 20.36 23.99 -3.53
N VAL A 24 21.21 24.31 -4.51
CA VAL A 24 21.60 25.69 -4.81
C VAL A 24 20.38 26.45 -5.34
N PHE A 25 19.67 25.87 -6.31
CA PHE A 25 18.40 26.42 -6.77
C PHE A 25 17.40 26.59 -5.64
N LEU A 26 17.24 25.59 -4.77
CA LEU A 26 16.31 25.67 -3.65
C LEU A 26 16.68 26.83 -2.70
N ARG A 27 17.96 26.97 -2.35
CA ARG A 27 18.44 28.03 -1.46
C ARG A 27 18.29 29.42 -2.07
N GLU A 28 18.67 29.59 -3.33
CA GLU A 28 18.80 30.91 -3.96
C GLU A 28 17.49 31.42 -4.57
N TYR A 29 16.58 30.53 -4.94
CA TYR A 29 15.33 30.89 -5.62
C TYR A 29 14.11 30.15 -5.04
N GLY A 30 14.19 28.82 -4.91
CA GLY A 30 13.04 27.98 -4.59
C GLY A 30 12.43 28.26 -3.21
N ALA A 31 13.23 28.56 -2.20
CA ALA A 31 12.76 28.83 -0.84
C ALA A 31 11.88 30.08 -0.78
N GLU A 32 12.29 31.17 -1.43
CA GLU A 32 11.48 32.38 -1.55
C GLU A 32 10.15 32.10 -2.25
N MET A 33 10.20 31.37 -3.38
CA MET A 33 8.98 31.00 -4.12
C MET A 33 8.03 30.21 -3.22
N LEU A 34 8.53 29.24 -2.46
CA LEU A 34 7.71 28.42 -1.56
C LEU A 34 7.09 29.25 -0.43
N PHE A 35 7.85 30.15 0.20
CA PHE A 35 7.39 30.94 1.33
C PHE A 35 6.36 31.99 0.91
N GLU A 36 6.65 32.77 -0.13
CA GLU A 36 5.74 33.82 -0.59
C GLU A 36 4.42 33.25 -1.11
N THR A 37 4.48 32.15 -1.85
CA THR A 37 3.25 31.51 -2.34
C THR A 37 2.50 30.73 -1.26
N ALA A 38 3.12 30.40 -0.11
CA ALA A 38 2.43 29.73 1.00
C ALA A 38 1.55 30.69 1.82
N ARG A 39 1.91 31.97 1.88
CA ARG A 39 1.17 33.01 2.63
C ARG A 39 -0.29 33.12 2.20
N ILE A 40 -0.57 32.94 0.90
CA ILE A 40 -1.94 33.01 0.36
C ILE A 40 -2.90 32.06 1.08
N TRP A 41 -2.43 30.88 1.51
CA TRP A 41 -3.28 29.91 2.18
C TRP A 41 -3.75 30.42 3.53
N MET A 42 -2.91 31.17 4.25
CA MET A 42 -3.28 31.81 5.51
C MET A 42 -4.22 33.01 5.29
N ASP A 43 -4.11 33.69 4.17
CA ASP A 43 -4.98 34.83 3.83
C ASP A 43 -6.41 34.39 3.47
N ILE A 44 -6.55 33.27 2.76
CA ILE A 44 -7.86 32.80 2.25
C ILE A 44 -8.46 31.67 3.10
N GLY A 45 -7.66 31.02 3.93
CA GLY A 45 -8.08 29.94 4.81
C GLY A 45 -8.37 30.41 6.22
N HIS A 46 -9.10 29.59 6.99
CA HIS A 46 -9.39 29.89 8.39
C HIS A 46 -9.60 28.61 9.19
N PHE A 47 -9.33 28.65 10.49
CA PHE A 47 -9.71 27.58 11.41
C PHE A 47 -11.20 27.70 11.71
N ASN A 48 -11.96 26.65 11.39
CA ASN A 48 -13.41 26.63 11.49
C ASN A 48 -13.87 25.98 12.81
N PRO A 49 -14.42 26.75 13.77
CA PRO A 49 -14.86 26.20 15.07
C PRO A 49 -15.99 25.17 14.95
N ARG A 50 -16.73 25.15 13.83
CA ARG A 50 -17.80 24.18 13.58
C ARG A 50 -17.31 22.85 13.01
N ARG A 51 -16.03 22.78 12.63
CA ARG A 51 -15.36 21.56 12.16
C ARG A 51 -14.22 21.21 13.12
N ASP A 52 -14.47 21.32 14.42
CA ASP A 52 -13.52 21.01 15.50
C ASP A 52 -12.18 21.74 15.37
N GLY A 53 -12.21 22.96 14.84
CA GLY A 53 -11.02 23.77 14.62
C GLY A 53 -10.20 23.38 13.40
N ALA A 54 -10.72 22.58 12.47
CA ALA A 54 -10.03 22.26 11.22
C ALA A 54 -9.79 23.51 10.36
N PHE A 55 -8.65 23.55 9.67
CA PHE A 55 -8.31 24.59 8.71
C PHE A 55 -9.05 24.36 7.39
N CYS A 56 -9.87 25.31 7.00
CA CYS A 56 -10.76 25.23 5.85
C CYS A 56 -10.43 26.31 4.83
N ILE A 57 -10.59 25.98 3.55
CA ILE A 57 -10.41 26.92 2.43
C ILE A 57 -11.73 26.97 1.68
N HIS A 58 -12.38 28.13 1.70
CA HIS A 58 -13.74 28.32 1.20
C HIS A 58 -13.75 29.13 -0.11
N GLU A 59 -14.86 29.02 -0.85
CA GLU A 59 -15.14 29.78 -2.09
C GLU A 59 -14.04 29.67 -3.18
N VAL A 60 -13.49 28.45 -3.34
CA VAL A 60 -12.46 28.15 -4.34
C VAL A 60 -13.01 27.42 -5.56
N THR A 61 -12.21 27.39 -6.62
CA THR A 61 -12.47 26.55 -7.81
C THR A 61 -11.27 25.63 -7.97
N GLY A 62 -11.51 24.32 -7.97
CA GLY A 62 -10.49 23.31 -8.24
C GLY A 62 -10.16 23.20 -9.73
N PRO A 63 -9.36 22.19 -10.11
CA PRO A 63 -9.14 21.81 -11.51
C PRO A 63 -10.44 21.58 -12.29
N ASP A 64 -11.50 21.09 -11.66
CA ASP A 64 -12.81 20.98 -12.27
C ASP A 64 -13.50 22.35 -12.39
N GLU A 65 -13.43 22.96 -13.57
CA GLU A 65 -14.06 24.26 -13.85
C GLU A 65 -15.59 24.19 -14.01
N TYR A 66 -16.17 22.99 -13.95
CA TYR A 66 -17.62 22.80 -13.86
C TYR A 66 -18.14 22.84 -12.43
N THR A 67 -17.25 23.07 -11.46
CA THR A 67 -17.59 23.26 -10.06
C THR A 67 -16.85 24.48 -9.52
N VAL A 68 -17.56 25.59 -9.28
CA VAL A 68 -16.95 26.89 -8.95
C VAL A 68 -17.42 27.43 -7.61
N LEU A 69 -16.55 28.20 -6.93
CA LEU A 69 -16.82 28.84 -5.64
C LEU A 69 -17.36 27.85 -4.59
N VAL A 70 -16.68 26.72 -4.46
CA VAL A 70 -17.01 25.66 -3.51
C VAL A 70 -16.10 25.69 -2.30
N ASP A 71 -16.58 25.09 -1.22
CA ASP A 71 -15.83 24.98 0.03
C ASP A 71 -15.07 23.64 0.08
N ASN A 72 -13.83 23.73 0.55
CA ASN A 72 -12.97 22.59 0.85
C ASN A 72 -12.79 21.64 -0.34
N ASN A 73 -12.51 22.21 -1.53
CA ASN A 73 -12.17 21.41 -2.70
C ASN A 73 -11.00 20.47 -2.37
N HIS A 74 -11.18 19.16 -2.57
CA HIS A 74 -10.23 18.15 -2.12
C HIS A 74 -8.83 18.34 -2.72
N TYR A 75 -8.76 18.64 -4.03
CA TYR A 75 -7.48 18.93 -4.68
C TYR A 75 -6.81 20.16 -4.07
N THR A 76 -7.53 21.26 -3.95
CA THR A 76 -6.99 22.52 -3.43
C THR A 76 -6.49 22.36 -2.00
N ASN A 77 -7.29 21.78 -1.09
CA ASN A 77 -6.89 21.57 0.31
C ASN A 77 -5.71 20.61 0.42
N ARG A 78 -5.70 19.50 -0.33
CA ARG A 78 -4.60 18.53 -0.28
C ARG A 78 -3.29 19.14 -0.80
N MET A 79 -3.35 19.91 -1.87
CA MET A 79 -2.16 20.55 -2.44
C MET A 79 -1.67 21.72 -1.58
N ALA A 80 -2.58 22.49 -0.97
CA ALA A 80 -2.25 23.52 0.02
C ALA A 80 -1.58 22.92 1.26
N GLN A 81 -2.09 21.80 1.78
CA GLN A 81 -1.48 21.07 2.88
C GLN A 81 -0.03 20.67 2.57
N ALA A 82 0.20 20.08 1.40
CA ALA A 82 1.55 19.69 0.97
C ALA A 82 2.48 20.91 0.86
N HIS A 83 2.00 21.99 0.25
CA HIS A 83 2.76 23.23 0.10
C HIS A 83 3.12 23.86 1.45
N LEU A 84 2.17 23.98 2.38
CA LEU A 84 2.43 24.52 3.72
C LEU A 84 3.47 23.69 4.48
N PHE A 85 3.40 22.35 4.42
CA PHE A 85 4.42 21.48 4.99
C PHE A 85 5.79 21.67 4.31
N ASP A 86 5.84 21.74 2.98
CA ASP A 86 7.09 21.90 2.24
C ASP A 86 7.74 23.27 2.48
N ALA A 87 6.95 24.34 2.64
CA ALA A 87 7.43 25.66 3.02
C ALA A 87 8.05 25.64 4.42
N ALA A 88 7.33 25.11 5.42
CA ALA A 88 7.86 25.02 6.78
C ALA A 88 9.14 24.17 6.85
N ARG A 89 9.15 22.98 6.23
CA ARG A 89 10.32 22.10 6.19
C ARG A 89 11.51 22.71 5.45
N THR A 90 11.26 23.46 4.38
CA THR A 90 12.34 24.13 3.63
C THR A 90 12.94 25.26 4.47
N ALA A 91 12.12 26.01 5.21
CA ALA A 91 12.62 27.05 6.10
C ALA A 91 13.51 26.48 7.22
N GLU A 92 13.12 25.35 7.81
CA GLU A 92 13.92 24.66 8.82
C GLU A 92 15.22 24.10 8.26
N TRP A 93 15.15 23.40 7.13
CA TRP A 93 16.34 22.90 6.45
C TRP A 93 17.32 24.05 6.13
N LEU A 94 16.80 25.19 5.68
CA LEU A 94 17.61 26.36 5.36
C LEU A 94 18.23 26.97 6.63
N ALA A 95 17.47 27.09 7.72
CA ALA A 95 17.96 27.57 9.00
C ALA A 95 19.05 26.66 9.59
N ASP A 96 18.87 25.34 9.50
CA ASP A 96 19.78 24.34 10.05
C ASP A 96 21.06 24.19 9.21
N THR A 97 20.93 24.22 7.87
CA THR A 97 22.04 23.90 6.95
C THR A 97 22.76 25.15 6.45
N TYR A 98 22.04 26.27 6.28
CA TYR A 98 22.55 27.53 5.72
C TYR A 98 22.03 28.75 6.50
N PRO A 99 22.36 28.90 7.80
CA PRO A 99 21.77 29.90 8.70
C PRO A 99 21.91 31.35 8.19
N ASP A 100 23.04 31.69 7.58
CA ASP A 100 23.26 33.04 7.02
C ASP A 100 22.33 33.32 5.83
N ALA A 101 22.12 32.31 4.97
CA ALA A 101 21.21 32.42 3.83
C ALA A 101 19.75 32.49 4.29
N TYR A 102 19.38 31.72 5.33
CA TYR A 102 18.08 31.83 5.98
C TYR A 102 17.85 33.23 6.54
N ALA A 103 18.80 33.77 7.31
CA ALA A 103 18.68 35.10 7.91
C ALA A 103 18.54 36.19 6.85
N ALA A 104 19.36 36.15 5.80
CA ALA A 104 19.29 37.11 4.70
C ALA A 104 17.96 37.03 3.93
N LEU A 105 17.46 35.82 3.65
CA LEU A 105 16.17 35.64 3.02
C LEU A 105 15.03 36.11 3.93
N ALA A 106 15.05 35.75 5.20
CA ALA A 106 14.04 36.11 6.18
C ALA A 106 13.95 37.63 6.36
N GLU A 107 15.09 38.33 6.42
CA GLU A 107 15.12 39.80 6.44
C GLU A 107 14.52 40.37 5.15
N ARG A 108 14.91 39.84 3.99
CA ARG A 108 14.50 40.34 2.68
C ARG A 108 12.99 40.23 2.43
N ILE A 109 12.36 39.13 2.84
CA ILE A 109 10.92 38.90 2.63
C ILE A 109 10.07 39.13 3.90
N GLY A 110 10.71 39.61 4.97
CA GLY A 110 10.07 39.82 6.27
C GLY A 110 9.51 38.55 6.91
N LEU A 111 10.12 37.38 6.69
CA LEU A 111 9.65 36.09 7.20
C LEU A 111 9.71 36.05 8.73
N GLN A 112 8.57 35.80 9.38
CA GLN A 112 8.49 35.69 10.84
C GLN A 112 8.50 34.23 11.29
N ALA A 113 9.14 33.94 12.43
CA ALA A 113 9.15 32.59 13.00
C ALA A 113 7.75 32.05 13.36
N GLU A 114 6.78 32.95 13.59
CA GLU A 114 5.38 32.57 13.80
C GLU A 114 4.71 32.04 12.52
N GLU A 115 5.07 32.55 11.34
CA GLU A 115 4.50 32.06 10.07
C GLU A 115 4.77 30.57 9.88
N LEU A 116 5.98 30.10 10.19
CA LEU A 116 6.35 28.69 10.09
C LEU A 116 5.49 27.80 11.01
N ARG A 117 5.19 28.29 12.23
CA ARG A 117 4.30 27.58 13.18
C ARG A 117 2.87 27.53 12.65
N GLN A 118 2.38 28.65 12.13
CA GLN A 118 1.04 28.75 11.56
C GLN A 118 0.86 27.85 10.34
N TRP A 119 1.84 27.81 9.43
CA TRP A 119 1.82 26.93 8.26
C TRP A 119 1.71 25.46 8.66
N ARG A 120 2.50 25.02 9.64
CA ARG A 120 2.42 23.65 10.17
C ARG A 120 1.06 23.36 10.77
N HIS A 121 0.59 24.25 11.64
CA HIS A 121 -0.69 24.08 12.30
C HIS A 121 -1.85 24.00 11.29
N ALA A 122 -1.86 24.87 10.29
CA ALA A 122 -2.85 24.85 9.21
C ALA A 122 -2.75 23.58 8.35
N ALA A 123 -1.54 23.09 8.04
CA ALA A 123 -1.34 21.86 7.29
C ALA A 123 -1.80 20.61 8.06
N GLU A 124 -1.50 20.54 9.36
CA GLU A 124 -1.92 19.47 10.27
C GLU A 124 -3.43 19.47 10.49
N ALA A 125 -4.03 20.65 10.60
CA ALA A 125 -5.47 20.82 10.79
C ALA A 125 -6.27 20.85 9.47
N MET A 126 -5.63 20.69 8.30
CA MET A 126 -6.30 20.84 7.00
C MET A 126 -7.51 19.90 6.89
N TYR A 127 -8.67 20.48 6.58
CA TYR A 127 -9.90 19.71 6.38
C TYR A 127 -9.86 18.96 5.05
N LEU A 128 -9.99 17.64 5.10
CA LEU A 128 -10.06 16.75 3.94
C LEU A 128 -11.24 15.78 4.13
N PRO A 129 -12.40 16.06 3.53
CA PRO A 129 -13.59 15.24 3.76
C PRO A 129 -13.42 13.81 3.23
N VAL A 130 -14.04 12.87 3.93
CA VAL A 130 -14.18 11.47 3.53
C VAL A 130 -15.65 11.12 3.63
N ASP A 131 -16.21 10.55 2.56
CA ASP A 131 -17.54 9.95 2.63
C ASP A 131 -17.39 8.49 3.06
N GLU A 132 -17.79 8.18 4.29
CA GLU A 132 -17.61 6.83 4.87
C GLU A 132 -18.46 5.78 4.15
N ARG A 133 -19.63 6.16 3.63
CA ARG A 133 -20.57 5.25 2.99
C ARG A 133 -20.03 4.72 1.65
N LEU A 134 -19.47 5.59 0.85
CA LEU A 134 -18.86 5.26 -0.45
C LEU A 134 -17.36 4.93 -0.30
N GLY A 135 -16.74 5.33 0.82
CA GLY A 135 -15.31 5.19 1.05
C GLY A 135 -14.48 5.98 0.03
N ILE A 136 -14.97 7.16 -0.38
CA ILE A 136 -14.32 8.07 -1.35
C ILE A 136 -14.05 9.43 -0.74
N PHE A 137 -13.29 10.26 -1.45
CA PHE A 137 -13.07 11.66 -1.08
C PHE A 137 -14.02 12.54 -1.91
N PRO A 138 -15.00 13.22 -1.29
CA PRO A 138 -15.84 14.18 -1.99
C PRO A 138 -15.00 15.29 -2.62
N GLN A 139 -15.38 15.75 -3.82
CA GLN A 139 -14.64 16.80 -4.54
C GLN A 139 -14.70 18.13 -3.78
N ASP A 140 -15.82 18.40 -3.13
CA ASP A 140 -16.09 19.55 -2.27
C ASP A 140 -17.19 19.20 -1.27
N ASP A 141 -17.44 20.09 -0.31
CA ASP A 141 -18.41 19.91 0.78
C ASP A 141 -19.83 19.55 0.32
N THR A 142 -20.23 19.98 -0.88
CA THR A 142 -21.61 19.85 -1.40
C THR A 142 -21.72 18.88 -2.58
N PHE A 143 -20.59 18.36 -3.09
CA PHE A 143 -20.57 17.64 -4.37
C PHE A 143 -21.54 16.44 -4.38
N LEU A 144 -21.50 15.62 -3.32
CA LEU A 144 -22.30 14.40 -3.23
C LEU A 144 -23.79 14.65 -2.98
N ASP A 145 -24.17 15.85 -2.51
CA ASP A 145 -25.57 16.24 -2.28
C ASP A 145 -26.28 16.69 -3.55
N LYS A 146 -25.52 17.00 -4.61
CA LYS A 146 -26.07 17.44 -5.90
C LYS A 146 -26.66 16.25 -6.67
N PRO A 147 -27.72 16.44 -7.47
CA PRO A 147 -28.20 15.40 -8.38
C PRO A 147 -27.15 15.03 -9.45
N ARG A 148 -27.21 13.81 -9.97
CA ARG A 148 -26.39 13.40 -11.13
C ARG A 148 -26.92 14.03 -12.42
N LEU A 149 -26.01 14.48 -13.30
CA LEU A 149 -26.39 14.96 -14.62
C LEU A 149 -26.91 13.77 -15.46
N SER A 150 -28.03 13.97 -16.18
CA SER A 150 -28.59 12.89 -16.99
C SER A 150 -27.67 12.51 -18.16
N ARG A 151 -27.65 11.22 -18.54
CA ARG A 151 -26.85 10.73 -19.68
C ARG A 151 -27.17 11.46 -20.99
N GLN A 152 -28.42 11.88 -21.18
CA GLN A 152 -28.82 12.64 -22.37
C GLN A 152 -28.20 14.05 -22.36
N ALA A 153 -28.17 14.72 -21.20
CA ALA A 153 -27.57 16.03 -21.07
C ALA A 153 -26.04 15.98 -21.18
N SER A 154 -25.40 14.91 -20.69
CA SER A 154 -23.94 14.74 -20.79
C SER A 154 -23.43 14.35 -22.19
N ALA A 155 -24.32 13.99 -23.13
CA ALA A 155 -23.94 13.54 -24.47
C ALA A 155 -23.47 14.69 -25.39
N LYS A 156 -23.91 15.93 -25.17
CA LYS A 156 -23.53 17.09 -25.99
C LYS A 156 -22.33 17.79 -25.39
N ARG A 157 -21.14 17.51 -25.93
CA ARG A 157 -19.86 18.00 -25.40
C ARG A 157 -19.16 18.96 -26.38
N PRO A 158 -18.40 19.94 -25.89
CA PRO A 158 -18.21 20.30 -24.47
C PRO A 158 -19.47 20.89 -23.81
N LEU A 159 -19.76 20.51 -22.56
CA LEU A 159 -21.02 20.88 -21.88
C LEU A 159 -21.24 22.39 -21.82
N LEU A 160 -20.19 23.18 -21.59
CA LEU A 160 -20.28 24.64 -21.46
C LEU A 160 -20.79 25.33 -22.74
N LEU A 161 -20.70 24.67 -23.90
CA LEU A 161 -21.22 25.19 -25.17
C LEU A 161 -22.70 24.83 -25.40
N HIS A 162 -23.27 23.95 -24.57
CA HIS A 162 -24.61 23.40 -24.76
C HIS A 162 -25.54 23.56 -23.56
N LEU A 163 -24.99 23.78 -22.37
CA LEU A 163 -25.73 23.96 -21.13
C LEU A 163 -25.31 25.26 -20.45
N HIS A 164 -26.26 25.94 -19.83
CA HIS A 164 -25.96 27.12 -19.01
C HIS A 164 -25.07 26.71 -17.82
N PRO A 165 -24.04 27.50 -17.44
CA PRO A 165 -23.13 27.14 -16.33
C PRO A 165 -23.86 26.78 -15.03
N LEU A 166 -24.89 27.55 -14.64
CA LEU A 166 -25.71 27.26 -13.45
C LEU A 166 -26.47 25.92 -13.52
N THR A 167 -26.68 25.36 -14.71
CA THR A 167 -27.19 23.99 -14.84
C THR A 167 -26.09 23.01 -14.49
N ILE A 168 -24.88 23.20 -15.02
CA ILE A 168 -23.73 22.32 -14.79
C ILE A 168 -23.34 22.31 -13.31
N TYR A 169 -23.22 23.49 -12.68
CA TYR A 169 -22.75 23.66 -11.29
C TYR A 169 -23.65 22.99 -10.23
N ARG A 170 -24.90 22.68 -10.60
CA ARG A 170 -25.90 22.03 -9.75
C ARG A 170 -25.87 20.50 -9.82
N HIS A 171 -24.93 19.92 -10.55
CA HIS A 171 -24.86 18.47 -10.73
C HIS A 171 -23.50 17.89 -10.35
N GLN A 172 -23.49 16.59 -10.05
CA GLN A 172 -22.27 15.78 -10.00
C GLN A 172 -21.74 15.58 -11.42
N VAL A 173 -20.92 16.51 -11.91
CA VAL A 173 -20.28 16.42 -13.21
C VAL A 173 -18.94 17.15 -13.20
N CYS A 174 -17.88 16.50 -13.67
CA CYS A 174 -16.55 17.06 -13.72
C CYS A 174 -16.12 17.30 -15.17
N LYS A 175 -15.56 18.48 -15.46
CA LYS A 175 -14.92 18.80 -16.74
C LYS A 175 -13.70 17.90 -16.98
N GLN A 176 -12.91 17.70 -15.92
CA GLN A 176 -11.61 17.04 -15.94
C GLN A 176 -11.28 16.45 -14.56
N ALA A 177 -10.15 15.74 -14.46
CA ALA A 177 -9.67 15.20 -13.19
C ALA A 177 -9.43 16.30 -12.13
N ASP A 178 -10.04 16.13 -10.95
CA ASP A 178 -9.90 16.99 -9.77
C ASP A 178 -9.42 16.17 -8.56
N THR A 179 -10.32 15.45 -7.87
CA THR A 179 -9.95 14.49 -6.81
C THR A 179 -8.99 13.42 -7.33
N VAL A 180 -9.22 12.92 -8.55
CA VAL A 180 -8.33 11.97 -9.23
C VAL A 180 -6.92 12.55 -9.39
N LEU A 181 -6.81 13.84 -9.72
CA LEU A 181 -5.51 14.51 -9.83
C LEU A 181 -4.82 14.64 -8.47
N ALA A 182 -5.57 14.91 -7.40
CA ALA A 182 -5.04 14.95 -6.04
C ALA A 182 -4.43 13.59 -5.64
N LEU A 183 -5.11 12.49 -6.00
CA LEU A 183 -4.63 11.13 -5.74
C LEU A 183 -3.34 10.80 -6.50
N VAL A 184 -3.18 11.33 -7.72
CA VAL A 184 -1.96 11.15 -8.52
C VAL A 184 -0.79 11.97 -7.95
N LEU A 185 -1.01 13.23 -7.60
CA LEU A 185 0.08 14.14 -7.19
C LEU A 185 0.44 14.05 -5.70
N ALA A 186 -0.53 13.77 -4.84
CA ALA A 186 -0.41 13.83 -3.39
C ALA A 186 -1.15 12.68 -2.66
N GLY A 187 -1.43 11.56 -3.34
CA GLY A 187 -2.12 10.40 -2.77
C GLY A 187 -1.19 9.28 -2.30
N GLY A 188 0.09 9.54 -2.01
CA GLY A 188 1.06 8.49 -1.67
C GLY A 188 0.69 7.65 -0.43
N ALA A 189 0.00 8.25 0.54
CA ALA A 189 -0.49 7.58 1.75
C ALA A 189 -1.92 7.00 1.62
N VAL A 190 -2.58 7.20 0.48
CA VAL A 190 -3.92 6.66 0.22
C VAL A 190 -3.80 5.23 -0.26
N ASP A 191 -4.55 4.32 0.34
CA ASP A 191 -4.54 2.91 -0.06
C ASP A 191 -5.12 2.69 -1.47
N GLN A 192 -4.71 1.58 -2.09
CA GLN A 192 -5.09 1.27 -3.47
C GLN A 192 -6.60 1.04 -3.65
N GLN A 193 -7.32 0.56 -2.62
CA GLN A 193 -8.76 0.33 -2.73
C GLN A 193 -9.53 1.65 -2.70
N ALA A 194 -9.16 2.58 -1.82
CA ALA A 194 -9.70 3.93 -1.82
C ALA A 194 -9.43 4.63 -3.16
N LYS A 195 -8.21 4.52 -3.71
CA LYS A 195 -7.91 5.05 -5.05
C LYS A 195 -8.79 4.43 -6.13
N ARG A 196 -9.04 3.11 -6.09
CA ARG A 196 -9.91 2.42 -7.05
C ARG A 196 -11.35 2.90 -6.95
N ARG A 197 -11.93 2.98 -5.74
CA ARG A 197 -13.30 3.48 -5.55
C ARG A 197 -13.46 4.92 -6.04
N ASN A 198 -12.48 5.79 -5.75
CA ASN A 198 -12.48 7.16 -6.26
C ASN A 198 -12.37 7.18 -7.80
N LEU A 199 -11.47 6.40 -8.40
CA LEU A 199 -11.35 6.30 -9.86
C LEU A 199 -12.69 5.90 -10.49
N GLU A 200 -13.33 4.84 -10.00
CA GLU A 200 -14.59 4.33 -10.52
C GLU A 200 -15.74 5.35 -10.37
N TYR A 201 -15.82 6.02 -9.21
CA TYR A 201 -16.84 7.04 -8.98
C TYR A 201 -16.64 8.25 -9.90
N TYR A 202 -15.43 8.80 -9.95
CA TYR A 202 -15.14 10.01 -10.73
C TYR A 202 -15.11 9.76 -12.23
N GLU A 203 -14.76 8.55 -12.69
CA GLU A 203 -14.90 8.16 -14.10
C GLU A 203 -16.34 8.28 -14.59
N ASP A 204 -17.32 7.88 -13.78
CA ASP A 204 -18.74 7.91 -14.15
C ASP A 204 -19.34 9.34 -14.22
N VAL A 205 -18.71 10.31 -13.55
CA VAL A 205 -19.16 11.71 -13.54
C VAL A 205 -18.26 12.66 -14.33
N THR A 206 -17.13 12.21 -14.86
CA THR A 206 -16.20 13.06 -15.63
C THR A 206 -16.48 12.98 -17.13
N VAL A 207 -16.69 14.13 -17.78
CA VAL A 207 -17.02 14.19 -19.22
C VAL A 207 -15.81 14.28 -20.14
N HIS A 208 -14.63 14.53 -19.57
CA HIS A 208 -13.35 14.68 -20.27
C HIS A 208 -13.35 15.80 -21.33
N ASP A 209 -14.04 16.91 -21.04
CA ASP A 209 -14.10 18.09 -21.93
C ASP A 209 -12.77 18.84 -22.02
N SER A 210 -11.79 18.48 -21.18
CA SER A 210 -10.43 18.98 -21.20
C SER A 210 -9.44 17.90 -21.61
N THR A 211 -8.49 18.26 -22.47
CA THR A 211 -7.41 17.38 -22.93
C THR A 211 -6.43 16.99 -21.81
N LEU A 212 -6.45 17.69 -20.67
CA LEU A 212 -5.68 17.31 -19.48
C LEU A 212 -6.25 16.08 -18.75
N SER A 213 -7.53 15.76 -18.96
CA SER A 213 -8.24 14.78 -18.14
C SER A 213 -7.71 13.35 -18.33
N ALA A 214 -7.67 12.88 -19.59
CA ALA A 214 -7.38 11.48 -19.90
C ALA A 214 -6.04 10.99 -19.33
N SER A 215 -4.97 11.79 -19.44
CA SER A 215 -3.65 11.41 -18.92
C SER A 215 -3.65 11.12 -17.41
N THR A 216 -4.39 11.90 -16.62
CA THR A 216 -4.47 11.72 -15.17
C THR A 216 -5.23 10.43 -14.81
N PHE A 217 -6.33 10.16 -15.51
CA PHE A 217 -7.07 8.91 -15.38
C PHE A 217 -6.23 7.70 -15.81
N ALA A 218 -5.44 7.82 -16.89
CA ALA A 218 -4.51 6.76 -17.31
C ALA A 218 -3.51 6.41 -16.21
N VAL A 219 -2.92 7.42 -15.55
CA VAL A 219 -1.95 7.22 -14.47
C VAL A 219 -2.59 6.52 -13.27
N LEU A 220 -3.75 6.99 -12.79
CA LEU A 220 -4.40 6.39 -11.63
C LEU A 220 -4.94 4.98 -11.95
N ALA A 221 -5.51 4.77 -13.14
CA ALA A 221 -5.97 3.46 -13.59
C ALA A 221 -4.85 2.43 -13.62
N ALA A 222 -3.68 2.80 -14.15
CA ALA A 222 -2.50 1.92 -14.14
C ALA A 222 -2.04 1.59 -12.72
N GLU A 223 -2.04 2.60 -11.83
CA GLU A 223 -1.64 2.43 -10.43
C GLU A 223 -2.53 1.41 -9.70
N VAL A 224 -3.85 1.52 -9.86
CA VAL A 224 -4.82 0.59 -9.23
C VAL A 224 -4.97 -0.73 -9.99
N GLY A 225 -4.25 -0.93 -11.09
CA GLY A 225 -4.25 -2.17 -11.88
C GLY A 225 -5.39 -2.35 -12.87
N ALA A 226 -6.15 -1.30 -13.15
CA ALA A 226 -7.14 -1.29 -14.23
C ALA A 226 -6.44 -1.01 -15.58
N LEU A 227 -5.59 -1.93 -16.04
CA LEU A 227 -4.71 -1.71 -17.19
C LEU A 227 -5.46 -1.46 -18.50
N ASP A 228 -6.60 -2.12 -18.72
CA ASP A 228 -7.44 -1.89 -19.91
C ASP A 228 -7.95 -0.44 -19.97
N LYS A 229 -8.40 0.09 -18.81
CA LYS A 229 -8.82 1.50 -18.68
C LYS A 229 -7.63 2.43 -18.87
N ALA A 230 -6.49 2.11 -18.26
CA ALA A 230 -5.27 2.89 -18.40
C ALA A 230 -4.82 3.01 -19.86
N TYR A 231 -4.89 1.91 -20.60
CA TYR A 231 -4.53 1.86 -22.01
C TYR A 231 -5.48 2.68 -22.88
N LYS A 232 -6.79 2.58 -22.64
CA LYS A 232 -7.79 3.42 -23.29
C LYS A 232 -7.48 4.91 -23.09
N TYR A 233 -7.31 5.34 -21.84
CA TYR A 233 -7.02 6.75 -21.53
C TYR A 233 -5.66 7.22 -22.05
N PHE A 234 -4.66 6.34 -22.07
CA PHE A 234 -3.38 6.61 -22.69
C PHE A 234 -3.53 6.93 -24.18
N LEU A 235 -4.31 6.13 -24.92
CA LEU A 235 -4.58 6.40 -26.34
C LEU A 235 -5.37 7.69 -26.55
N GLU A 236 -6.37 7.96 -25.71
CA GLU A 236 -7.11 9.23 -25.75
C GLU A 236 -6.19 10.43 -25.58
N SER A 237 -5.22 10.39 -24.65
CA SER A 237 -4.24 11.48 -24.46
C SER A 237 -3.21 11.55 -25.58
N LEU A 238 -2.72 10.40 -26.07
CA LEU A 238 -1.69 10.32 -27.10
C LEU A 238 -2.19 10.80 -28.47
N ARG A 239 -3.47 10.56 -28.79
CA ARG A 239 -4.04 10.77 -30.11
C ARG A 239 -4.89 12.03 -30.24
N VAL A 240 -5.00 12.86 -29.19
CA VAL A 240 -5.80 14.12 -29.17
C VAL A 240 -5.65 14.93 -30.45
N ASP A 241 -4.41 15.31 -30.79
CA ASP A 241 -4.14 16.17 -31.93
C ASP A 241 -4.12 15.42 -33.27
N LEU A 242 -3.72 14.14 -33.26
CA LEU A 242 -3.61 13.32 -34.48
C LEU A 242 -4.98 12.93 -35.05
N ASP A 243 -5.95 12.67 -34.17
CA ASP A 243 -7.32 12.29 -34.54
C ASP A 243 -8.32 13.43 -34.35
N ASP A 244 -7.84 14.63 -33.98
CA ASP A 244 -8.65 15.81 -33.68
C ASP A 244 -9.83 15.50 -32.73
N LEU A 245 -9.55 14.80 -31.63
CA LEU A 245 -10.59 14.26 -30.73
C LEU A 245 -11.49 15.34 -30.11
N HIS A 246 -11.01 16.58 -30.04
CA HIS A 246 -11.75 17.75 -29.52
C HIS A 246 -12.25 18.69 -30.63
N GLY A 247 -12.01 18.39 -31.92
CA GLY A 247 -12.47 19.19 -33.06
C GLY A 247 -11.85 20.59 -33.14
N ASN A 248 -10.67 20.77 -32.55
CA ASN A 248 -10.02 22.06 -32.35
C ASN A 248 -8.50 22.02 -32.49
N ALA A 249 -7.92 20.94 -33.03
CA ALA A 249 -6.47 20.83 -33.28
C ALA A 249 -5.97 21.93 -34.23
N ALA A 250 -6.83 22.45 -35.10
CA ALA A 250 -6.54 23.59 -35.96
C ALA A 250 -6.24 24.90 -35.19
N HIS A 251 -6.65 25.01 -33.92
CA HIS A 251 -6.33 26.17 -33.07
C HIS A 251 -4.90 26.11 -32.48
N GLY A 252 -4.25 24.95 -32.54
CA GLY A 252 -2.93 24.71 -31.99
C GLY A 252 -2.83 23.34 -31.31
N VAL A 253 -1.61 22.83 -31.19
CA VAL A 253 -1.34 21.54 -30.53
C VAL A 253 -1.60 21.61 -29.02
N HIS A 254 -2.12 20.54 -28.45
CA HIS A 254 -2.43 20.46 -27.02
C HIS A 254 -1.19 20.03 -26.22
N LEU A 255 -0.28 20.98 -25.96
CA LEU A 255 0.99 20.75 -25.27
C LEU A 255 0.84 19.99 -23.93
N ALA A 256 -0.20 20.30 -23.15
CA ALA A 256 -0.48 19.61 -21.90
C ALA A 256 -0.84 18.12 -22.11
N SER A 257 -1.60 17.78 -23.16
CA SER A 257 -1.90 16.39 -23.50
C SER A 257 -0.66 15.67 -24.04
N MET A 258 0.17 16.34 -24.84
CA MET A 258 1.43 15.77 -25.30
C MET A 258 2.34 15.39 -24.12
N ALA A 259 2.50 16.28 -23.14
CA ALA A 259 3.20 15.96 -21.89
C ALA A 259 2.47 14.85 -21.10
N GLY A 260 1.13 14.91 -21.04
CA GLY A 260 0.28 13.91 -20.42
C GLY A 260 0.49 12.50 -20.97
N SER A 261 0.75 12.34 -22.26
CA SER A 261 1.06 11.04 -22.87
C SER A 261 2.35 10.43 -22.32
N TRP A 262 3.37 11.26 -22.08
CA TRP A 262 4.61 10.83 -21.44
C TRP A 262 4.40 10.47 -19.97
N LEU A 263 3.56 11.23 -19.25
CA LEU A 263 3.19 10.91 -17.86
C LEU A 263 2.40 9.60 -17.77
N ALA A 264 1.42 9.38 -18.64
CA ALA A 264 0.66 8.13 -18.69
C ALA A 264 1.57 6.92 -18.97
N LEU A 265 2.59 7.07 -19.82
CA LEU A 265 3.60 6.02 -20.04
C LEU A 265 4.48 5.81 -18.80
N THR A 266 5.09 6.87 -18.27
CA THR A 266 6.16 6.75 -17.26
C THR A 266 5.62 6.63 -15.85
N TRP A 267 4.64 7.45 -15.47
CA TRP A 267 3.99 7.42 -14.17
C TRP A 267 2.87 6.39 -14.12
N GLY A 268 2.15 6.18 -15.21
CA GLY A 268 1.13 5.13 -15.30
C GLY A 268 1.77 3.76 -15.41
N PHE A 269 2.10 3.33 -16.64
CA PHE A 269 2.63 1.99 -16.87
C PHE A 269 4.00 1.76 -16.23
N GLY A 270 4.92 2.72 -16.30
CA GLY A 270 6.22 2.63 -15.65
C GLY A 270 6.17 2.72 -14.11
N GLY A 271 5.02 3.10 -13.54
CA GLY A 271 4.82 3.22 -12.11
C GLY A 271 5.78 4.21 -11.44
N LEU A 272 6.30 5.20 -12.17
CA LEU A 272 7.26 6.16 -11.65
C LEU A 272 6.59 7.07 -10.61
N ARG A 273 7.10 7.06 -9.38
CA ARG A 273 6.75 8.01 -8.32
C ARG A 273 8.01 8.57 -7.67
N VAL A 274 7.86 9.74 -7.06
CA VAL A 274 8.85 10.27 -6.11
C VAL A 274 8.15 10.39 -4.78
N HIS A 275 8.66 9.67 -3.79
CA HIS A 275 8.10 9.67 -2.44
C HIS A 275 9.22 9.92 -1.44
N SER A 276 9.06 10.94 -0.59
CA SER A 276 10.07 11.32 0.40
C SER A 276 11.47 11.50 -0.20
N GLY A 277 11.56 12.10 -1.40
CA GLY A 277 12.82 12.33 -2.11
C GLY A 277 13.47 11.09 -2.72
N GLN A 278 12.75 9.95 -2.79
CA GLN A 278 13.23 8.69 -3.35
C GLN A 278 12.49 8.30 -4.63
N LEU A 279 13.22 7.81 -5.64
CA LEU A 279 12.66 7.31 -6.89
C LEU A 279 12.01 5.95 -6.67
N GLN A 280 10.76 5.78 -7.09
CA GLN A 280 10.04 4.52 -7.04
C GLN A 280 9.54 4.13 -8.42
N LEU A 281 9.62 2.84 -8.74
CA LEU A 281 9.22 2.26 -10.02
C LEU A 281 8.44 0.96 -9.78
N THR A 282 7.21 0.92 -10.29
CA THR A 282 6.36 -0.28 -10.29
C THR A 282 5.86 -0.55 -11.71
N PRO A 283 6.74 -0.98 -12.64
CA PRO A 283 6.37 -1.07 -14.04
C PRO A 283 5.40 -2.22 -14.31
N ARG A 284 4.47 -1.99 -15.24
CA ARG A 284 3.44 -2.95 -15.68
C ARG A 284 3.39 -2.96 -17.19
N LEU A 285 3.19 -4.15 -17.78
CA LEU A 285 3.00 -4.31 -19.21
C LEU A 285 1.50 -4.44 -19.51
N PRO A 286 0.88 -3.52 -20.27
CA PRO A 286 -0.49 -3.73 -20.74
C PRO A 286 -0.52 -4.87 -21.78
N PRO A 287 -1.62 -5.64 -21.86
CA PRO A 287 -1.71 -6.82 -22.73
C PRO A 287 -1.55 -6.50 -24.22
N GLU A 288 -1.79 -5.26 -24.63
CA GLU A 288 -1.65 -4.79 -26.02
C GLU A 288 -0.20 -4.59 -26.46
N TRP A 289 0.77 -4.58 -25.54
CA TRP A 289 2.17 -4.32 -25.83
C TRP A 289 3.03 -5.57 -25.63
N GLN A 290 4.00 -5.77 -26.54
CA GLN A 290 5.05 -6.78 -26.36
C GLN A 290 6.15 -6.31 -25.42
N SER A 291 6.48 -5.02 -25.51
CA SER A 291 7.48 -4.36 -24.67
C SER A 291 7.35 -2.84 -24.77
N TYR A 292 7.94 -2.14 -23.79
CA TYR A 292 8.20 -0.70 -23.88
C TYR A 292 9.49 -0.37 -23.13
N ARG A 293 10.05 0.81 -23.41
CA ARG A 293 11.23 1.30 -22.71
C ARG A 293 11.22 2.81 -22.61
N PHE A 294 11.68 3.33 -21.48
CA PHE A 294 11.86 4.77 -21.28
C PHE A 294 13.13 5.02 -20.49
N GLY A 295 13.62 6.26 -20.54
CA GLY A 295 14.80 6.68 -19.80
C GLY A 295 14.46 7.86 -18.91
N VAL A 296 15.05 7.91 -17.72
CA VAL A 296 14.93 9.01 -16.77
C VAL A 296 16.31 9.43 -16.29
N VAL A 297 16.44 10.71 -15.93
CA VAL A 297 17.62 11.22 -15.25
C VAL A 297 17.22 11.46 -13.80
N TRP A 298 17.97 10.86 -12.88
CA TRP A 298 17.78 11.00 -11.44
C TRP A 298 19.12 11.36 -10.82
N ARG A 299 19.22 12.54 -10.20
CA ARG A 299 20.46 13.07 -9.60
C ARG A 299 21.70 12.86 -10.49
N ASN A 300 21.61 13.37 -11.73
CA ASN A 300 22.63 13.25 -12.78
C ASN A 300 22.97 11.82 -13.25
N THR A 301 22.19 10.80 -12.87
CA THR A 301 22.36 9.42 -13.32
C THR A 301 21.24 9.05 -14.29
N ARG A 302 21.60 8.48 -15.45
CA ARG A 302 20.64 8.15 -16.51
C ARG A 302 20.23 6.69 -16.43
N LEU A 303 19.04 6.42 -15.90
CA LEU A 303 18.45 5.10 -15.79
C LEU A 303 17.63 4.76 -17.04
N ARG A 304 17.80 3.55 -17.57
CA ARG A 304 16.92 2.92 -18.55
C ARG A 304 16.00 1.94 -17.83
N VAL A 305 14.71 2.04 -18.09
CA VAL A 305 13.69 1.05 -17.72
C VAL A 305 13.22 0.38 -19.00
N ALA A 306 13.36 -0.93 -19.10
CA ALA A 306 12.84 -1.74 -20.20
C ALA A 306 11.90 -2.81 -19.63
N VAL A 307 10.71 -2.93 -20.21
CA VAL A 307 9.66 -3.84 -19.75
C VAL A 307 9.21 -4.67 -20.94
N ASP A 308 9.16 -5.98 -20.77
CA ASP A 308 8.68 -6.94 -21.75
C ASP A 308 7.95 -8.10 -21.06
N THR A 309 7.56 -9.12 -21.82
CA THR A 309 6.85 -10.29 -21.29
C THR A 309 7.69 -11.13 -20.33
N ALA A 310 9.02 -11.02 -20.38
CA ALA A 310 9.93 -11.72 -19.47
C ALA A 310 10.15 -10.95 -18.17
N GLY A 311 9.90 -9.63 -18.13
CA GLY A 311 9.94 -8.84 -16.91
C GLY A 311 10.40 -7.40 -17.10
N VAL A 312 10.99 -6.86 -16.05
CA VAL A 312 11.54 -5.51 -16.01
C VAL A 312 13.06 -5.58 -15.91
N THR A 313 13.73 -4.83 -16.77
CA THR A 313 15.18 -4.71 -16.81
C THR A 313 15.59 -3.26 -16.60
N TYR A 314 16.47 -3.05 -15.61
CA TYR A 314 17.06 -1.75 -15.28
C TYR A 314 18.55 -1.74 -15.65
N SER A 315 18.98 -0.70 -16.35
CA SER A 315 20.40 -0.48 -16.67
C SER A 315 20.76 1.00 -16.62
N LEU A 316 22.02 1.29 -16.28
CA LEU A 316 22.55 2.65 -16.35
C LEU A 316 23.09 2.93 -17.76
N LEU A 317 22.65 4.04 -18.34
CA LEU A 317 23.20 4.58 -19.59
C LEU A 317 24.33 5.56 -19.33
N ASP A 318 24.30 6.22 -18.18
CA ASP A 318 25.30 7.19 -17.72
C ASP A 318 25.21 7.32 -16.18
N GLY A 319 26.33 7.64 -15.53
CA GLY A 319 26.47 7.68 -14.07
C GLY A 319 27.05 6.41 -13.44
N ASN A 320 27.46 6.51 -12.16
CA ASN A 320 28.20 5.46 -11.45
C ASN A 320 27.31 4.50 -10.66
N ALA A 321 26.27 5.02 -10.02
CA ALA A 321 25.35 4.24 -9.20
C ALA A 321 24.01 4.98 -9.05
N ILE A 322 22.93 4.23 -8.86
CA ILE A 322 21.62 4.76 -8.50
C ILE A 322 20.98 3.90 -7.42
N GLU A 323 20.30 4.57 -6.49
CA GLU A 323 19.37 3.96 -5.55
C GLU A 323 17.95 4.29 -5.99
N PHE A 324 17.09 3.28 -6.03
CA PHE A 324 15.67 3.44 -6.32
C PHE A 324 14.87 2.31 -5.70
N ASN A 325 13.57 2.48 -5.56
CA ASN A 325 12.66 1.46 -5.07
C ASN A 325 11.99 0.73 -6.24
N HIS A 326 12.05 -0.60 -6.24
CA HIS A 326 11.26 -1.45 -7.13
C HIS A 326 10.22 -2.21 -6.31
N ALA A 327 8.94 -1.98 -6.60
CA ALA A 327 7.81 -2.70 -5.98
C ALA A 327 7.85 -2.77 -4.44
N GLY A 328 8.33 -1.72 -3.77
CA GLY A 328 8.43 -1.63 -2.31
C GLY A 328 9.83 -1.91 -1.75
N ALA A 329 10.77 -2.47 -2.52
CA ALA A 329 12.12 -2.79 -2.07
C ALA A 329 13.20 -1.86 -2.66
N THR A 330 14.09 -1.34 -1.81
CA THR A 330 15.24 -0.53 -2.24
C THR A 330 16.24 -1.39 -3.02
N GLN A 331 16.66 -0.87 -4.17
CA GLN A 331 17.62 -1.46 -5.09
C GLN A 331 18.82 -0.55 -5.26
N HIS A 332 19.99 -1.14 -5.41
CA HIS A 332 21.22 -0.45 -5.76
C HIS A 332 21.73 -1.00 -7.08
N LEU A 333 21.93 -0.13 -8.06
CA LEU A 333 22.41 -0.49 -9.38
C LEU A 333 23.67 0.31 -9.67
N HIS A 334 24.78 -0.37 -9.99
CA HIS A 334 26.05 0.25 -10.36
C HIS A 334 26.29 0.22 -11.89
N SER A 335 27.19 1.07 -12.36
CA SER A 335 27.59 1.10 -13.76
C SER A 335 28.12 -0.26 -14.24
N GLY A 336 27.73 -0.66 -15.45
CA GLY A 336 28.04 -1.99 -16.01
C GLY A 336 27.18 -3.14 -15.49
N GLN A 337 26.32 -2.92 -14.48
CA GLN A 337 25.36 -3.91 -14.01
C GLN A 337 24.02 -3.78 -14.73
N THR A 338 23.22 -4.84 -14.64
CA THR A 338 21.81 -4.85 -15.03
C THR A 338 21.04 -5.58 -13.93
N LEU A 339 19.91 -5.01 -13.51
CA LEU A 339 18.96 -5.68 -12.63
C LEU A 339 17.78 -6.16 -13.46
N HIS A 340 17.47 -7.44 -13.39
CA HIS A 340 16.30 -8.02 -14.02
C HIS A 340 15.36 -8.57 -12.96
N PHE A 341 14.11 -8.16 -13.04
CA PHE A 341 13.02 -8.67 -12.23
C PHE A 341 12.07 -9.40 -13.16
N PRO A 342 11.96 -10.74 -13.04
CA PRO A 342 11.11 -11.49 -13.95
C PRO A 342 9.67 -11.02 -13.83
N SER A 343 8.97 -11.00 -14.96
CA SER A 343 7.52 -10.81 -14.99
C SER A 343 6.96 -11.93 -14.15
N LEU A 344 6.23 -11.57 -13.09
CA LEU A 344 5.37 -12.52 -12.44
C LEU A 344 4.34 -12.91 -13.49
N SER A 345 4.60 -14.03 -14.17
CA SER A 345 3.60 -14.73 -14.95
C SER A 345 2.51 -15.11 -13.95
N LEU A 346 1.51 -14.24 -13.84
CA LEU A 346 0.15 -14.68 -13.62
C LEU A 346 -0.17 -15.56 -14.82
N SER A 347 0.27 -16.82 -14.78
CA SER A 347 -0.57 -17.85 -15.36
C SER A 347 -1.91 -17.61 -14.67
N PRO A 348 -3.01 -17.37 -15.41
CA PRO A 348 -4.30 -17.31 -14.78
C PRO A 348 -4.43 -18.61 -13.99
N VAL A 349 -4.33 -18.52 -12.67
CA VAL A 349 -4.82 -19.58 -11.80
C VAL A 349 -6.28 -19.67 -12.21
N GLU A 350 -6.64 -20.78 -12.84
CA GLU A 350 -8.02 -21.08 -13.16
C GLU A 350 -8.85 -20.73 -11.92
N SER A 351 -9.84 -19.85 -12.09
CA SER A 351 -10.81 -19.56 -11.05
C SER A 351 -11.23 -20.89 -10.41
N PRO A 352 -11.24 -21.00 -9.06
CA PRO A 352 -11.57 -22.27 -8.42
C PRO A 352 -12.88 -22.78 -9.01
N THR A 353 -12.80 -23.95 -9.66
CA THR A 353 -13.92 -24.56 -10.39
C THR A 353 -15.02 -25.08 -9.44
N GLN A 354 -14.80 -24.94 -8.12
CA GLN A 354 -15.74 -25.28 -7.07
C GLN A 354 -15.84 -24.16 -6.02
N PRO A 355 -17.03 -23.92 -5.45
CA PRO A 355 -17.20 -22.97 -4.35
C PRO A 355 -16.40 -23.42 -3.12
N LEU A 356 -15.89 -22.46 -2.37
CA LEU A 356 -15.16 -22.70 -1.11
C LEU A 356 -16.05 -23.47 -0.12
N GLN A 357 -15.50 -24.51 0.51
CA GLN A 357 -16.20 -25.38 1.47
C GLN A 357 -15.50 -25.43 2.84
N ALA A 358 -14.19 -25.14 2.91
CA ALA A 358 -13.44 -25.20 4.15
C ALA A 358 -12.33 -24.15 4.24
N VAL A 359 -12.00 -23.76 5.48
CA VAL A 359 -10.82 -22.97 5.82
C VAL A 359 -9.93 -23.76 6.78
N ILE A 360 -8.65 -23.86 6.45
CA ILE A 360 -7.66 -24.63 7.20
C ILE A 360 -6.61 -23.66 7.76
N PHE A 361 -6.61 -23.48 9.08
CA PHE A 361 -5.70 -22.56 9.76
C PHE A 361 -4.42 -23.25 10.23
N ASP A 362 -3.27 -22.59 10.08
CA ASP A 362 -2.13 -22.86 10.96
C ASP A 362 -2.40 -22.35 12.39
N LEU A 363 -1.60 -22.79 13.35
CA LEU A 363 -1.71 -22.39 14.75
C LEU A 363 -0.75 -21.25 15.10
N ASP A 364 0.54 -21.46 14.83
CA ASP A 364 1.63 -20.67 15.35
C ASP A 364 1.75 -19.38 14.51
N GLY A 365 1.54 -18.21 15.14
CA GLY A 365 1.61 -16.92 14.43
C GLY A 365 0.36 -16.55 13.63
N VAL A 366 -0.57 -17.49 13.43
CA VAL A 366 -1.91 -17.23 12.86
C VAL A 366 -2.98 -17.07 13.95
N LEU A 367 -3.13 -18.06 14.83
CA LEU A 367 -4.19 -18.07 15.86
C LEU A 367 -3.66 -17.71 17.24
N ALA A 368 -2.40 -18.01 17.53
CA ALA A 368 -1.75 -17.72 18.79
C ALA A 368 -0.30 -17.27 18.58
N ASP A 369 0.17 -16.36 19.42
CA ASP A 369 1.58 -15.95 19.43
C ASP A 369 2.43 -17.00 20.17
N THR A 370 2.44 -18.23 19.64
CA THR A 370 3.23 -19.35 20.18
C THR A 370 4.58 -19.49 19.49
N ALA A 371 4.83 -18.73 18.42
CA ALA A 371 6.11 -18.63 17.73
C ALA A 371 7.23 -18.12 18.67
N VAL A 372 6.92 -17.13 19.53
CA VAL A 372 7.86 -16.64 20.56
C VAL A 372 8.24 -17.73 21.57
N LEU A 373 7.32 -18.64 21.90
CA LEU A 373 7.59 -19.76 22.80
C LEU A 373 8.48 -20.82 22.14
N HIS A 374 8.26 -21.06 20.83
CA HIS A 374 9.15 -21.91 20.04
C HIS A 374 10.57 -21.33 19.99
N GLN A 375 10.70 -20.03 19.73
CA GLN A 375 11.97 -19.34 19.72
C GLN A 375 12.68 -19.39 21.08
N ALA A 376 11.96 -19.14 22.18
CA ALA A 376 12.53 -19.22 23.52
C ALA A 376 13.06 -20.62 23.85
N ALA A 377 12.33 -21.67 23.47
CA ALA A 377 12.77 -23.05 23.67
C ALA A 377 14.00 -23.40 22.80
N TRP A 378 14.09 -22.90 21.56
CA TRP A 378 15.28 -23.07 20.72
C TRP A 378 16.48 -22.29 21.24
N GLN A 379 16.29 -21.04 21.68
CA GLN A 379 17.33 -20.23 22.30
C GLN A 379 17.88 -20.88 23.57
N SER A 380 17.00 -21.45 24.40
CA SER A 380 17.42 -22.19 25.60
C SER A 380 18.31 -23.38 25.25
N LEU A 381 17.96 -24.16 24.21
CA LEU A 381 18.77 -25.28 23.75
C LEU A 381 20.11 -24.80 23.16
N ALA A 382 20.09 -23.75 22.35
CA ALA A 382 21.29 -23.19 21.73
C ALA A 382 22.29 -22.68 22.79
N THR A 383 21.78 -21.98 23.82
CA THR A 383 22.57 -21.47 24.94
C THR A 383 23.25 -22.62 25.70
N GLU A 384 22.51 -23.69 25.95
CA GLU A 384 23.04 -24.87 26.63
C GLU A 384 24.14 -25.58 25.84
N LEU A 385 23.98 -25.64 24.51
CA LEU A 385 24.97 -26.22 23.61
C LEU A 385 26.13 -25.26 23.30
N ALA A 386 26.11 -24.03 23.84
CA ALA A 386 27.03 -22.95 23.51
C ALA A 386 27.11 -22.65 22.00
N ILE A 387 25.98 -22.72 21.30
CA ILE A 387 25.86 -22.44 19.87
C ILE A 387 25.22 -21.06 19.68
N PRO A 388 25.76 -20.19 18.81
CA PRO A 388 25.11 -18.93 18.45
C PRO A 388 23.73 -19.18 17.82
N PHE A 389 22.71 -18.45 18.27
CA PHE A 389 21.37 -18.47 17.68
C PHE A 389 21.01 -17.08 17.17
N ALA A 390 21.09 -16.91 15.85
CA ALA A 390 20.80 -15.63 15.20
C ALA A 390 19.28 -15.48 14.94
N PRO A 391 18.75 -14.24 14.93
CA PRO A 391 17.35 -13.99 14.53
C PRO A 391 16.99 -14.56 13.15
N SER A 392 17.93 -14.55 12.20
CA SER A 392 17.74 -15.13 10.87
C SER A 392 17.58 -16.66 10.87
N GLN A 393 18.11 -17.35 11.88
CA GLN A 393 17.85 -18.79 12.05
C GLN A 393 16.45 -19.05 12.60
N ALA A 394 16.00 -18.23 13.57
CA ALA A 394 14.64 -18.32 14.09
C ALA A 394 13.59 -18.11 12.99
N GLU A 395 13.84 -17.16 12.09
CA GLU A 395 13.03 -16.90 10.89
C GLU A 395 12.91 -18.15 9.99
N ARG A 396 14.05 -18.77 9.65
CA ARG A 396 14.11 -19.98 8.81
C ARG A 396 13.42 -21.20 9.44
N MET A 397 13.21 -21.21 10.75
CA MET A 397 12.56 -22.30 11.48
C MET A 397 11.03 -22.17 11.54
N ARG A 398 10.45 -21.02 11.16
CA ARG A 398 8.99 -20.82 11.23
C ARG A 398 8.25 -21.78 10.30
N GLY A 399 7.15 -22.35 10.80
CA GLY A 399 6.34 -23.34 10.11
C GLY A 399 6.99 -24.73 9.96
N LEU A 400 8.25 -24.92 10.37
CA LEU A 400 8.93 -26.21 10.25
C LEU A 400 8.74 -27.09 11.49
N ASP A 401 8.81 -28.41 11.28
CA ASP A 401 8.82 -29.34 12.40
C ASP A 401 10.09 -29.24 13.25
N ARG A 402 10.09 -29.97 14.38
CA ARG A 402 11.23 -30.00 15.30
C ARG A 402 12.51 -30.53 14.67
N ARG A 403 12.43 -31.50 13.75
CA ARG A 403 13.60 -32.16 13.19
C ARG A 403 14.30 -31.25 12.18
N ALA A 404 13.54 -30.63 11.28
CA ALA A 404 14.02 -29.63 10.33
C ALA A 404 14.58 -28.41 11.06
N SER A 405 13.88 -27.93 12.10
CA SER A 405 14.37 -26.83 12.93
C SER A 405 15.70 -27.16 13.64
N LEU A 406 15.85 -28.37 14.19
CA LEU A 406 17.12 -28.80 14.79
C LEU A 406 18.25 -28.85 13.76
N ALA A 407 17.97 -29.27 12.52
CA ALA A 407 18.98 -29.28 11.45
C ALA A 407 19.51 -27.85 11.16
N ILE A 408 18.64 -26.84 11.13
CA ILE A 408 19.03 -25.44 10.96
C ILE A 408 19.87 -24.93 12.15
N LEU A 409 19.53 -25.34 13.38
CA LEU A 409 20.30 -24.96 14.57
C LEU A 409 21.73 -25.53 14.51
N LEU A 410 21.89 -26.75 14.00
CA LEU A 410 23.16 -27.47 13.97
C LEU A 410 24.00 -27.23 12.70
N GLU A 411 23.47 -26.51 11.69
CA GLU A 411 24.08 -26.30 10.36
C GLU A 411 25.54 -25.80 10.41
N HIS A 412 25.86 -24.92 11.38
CA HIS A 412 27.18 -24.31 11.52
C HIS A 412 28.08 -24.99 12.57
N VAL A 413 27.62 -26.11 13.14
CA VAL A 413 28.35 -26.84 14.18
C VAL A 413 29.24 -27.90 13.53
N LYS A 414 30.56 -27.75 13.66
CA LYS A 414 31.54 -28.69 13.07
C LYS A 414 31.49 -30.11 13.67
N ARG A 415 30.91 -30.27 14.86
CA ARG A 415 30.76 -31.57 15.52
C ARG A 415 29.60 -32.35 14.88
N PRO A 416 29.81 -33.60 14.41
CA PRO A 416 28.72 -34.45 13.97
C PRO A 416 27.86 -34.91 15.16
N TYR A 417 26.54 -34.92 14.98
CA TYR A 417 25.58 -35.49 15.93
C TYR A 417 24.96 -36.76 15.33
N SER A 418 24.94 -37.83 16.10
CA SER A 418 24.21 -39.06 15.79
C SER A 418 22.70 -38.84 15.85
N GLU A 419 21.91 -39.72 15.22
CA GLU A 419 20.44 -39.62 15.27
C GLU A 419 19.90 -39.77 16.70
N ILE A 420 20.56 -40.58 17.55
CA ILE A 420 20.19 -40.71 18.97
C ILE A 420 20.39 -39.38 19.71
N GLU A 421 21.52 -38.69 19.47
CA GLU A 421 21.77 -37.38 20.06
C GLU A 421 20.76 -36.34 19.56
N LYS A 422 20.47 -36.30 18.26
CA LYS A 422 19.47 -35.37 17.69
C LYS A 422 18.07 -35.60 18.27
N GLN A 423 17.70 -36.85 18.48
CA GLN A 423 16.44 -37.20 19.13
C GLN A 423 16.40 -36.68 20.57
N ALA A 424 17.45 -36.94 21.35
CA ALA A 424 17.56 -36.44 22.71
C ALA A 424 17.48 -34.91 22.79
N LEU A 425 18.16 -34.18 21.88
CA LEU A 425 18.08 -32.71 21.81
C LEU A 425 16.66 -32.22 21.46
N SER A 426 16.00 -32.89 20.53
CA SER A 426 14.61 -32.58 20.15
C SER A 426 13.62 -32.78 21.30
N ASP A 427 13.83 -33.83 22.10
CA ASP A 427 12.99 -34.15 23.26
C ASP A 427 13.23 -33.14 24.39
N ARG A 428 14.48 -32.72 24.61
CA ARG A 428 14.82 -31.67 25.58
C ARG A 428 14.21 -30.32 25.21
N LYS A 429 14.30 -29.91 23.94
CA LYS A 429 13.60 -28.71 23.45
C LYS A 429 12.10 -28.82 23.68
N ASN A 430 11.51 -29.99 23.41
CA ASN A 430 10.08 -30.20 23.61
C ASN A 430 9.68 -30.12 25.08
N ALA A 431 10.48 -30.68 26.01
CA ALA A 431 10.23 -30.56 27.44
C ALA A 431 10.26 -29.10 27.92
N SER A 432 11.22 -28.30 27.43
CA SER A 432 11.26 -26.86 27.68
C SER A 432 10.02 -26.14 27.13
N TYR A 433 9.66 -26.43 25.88
CA TYR A 433 8.45 -25.87 25.26
C TYR A 433 7.17 -26.26 26.00
N GLN A 434 7.03 -27.52 26.42
CA GLN A 434 5.90 -28.00 27.22
C GLN A 434 5.79 -27.28 28.57
N ALA A 435 6.91 -26.91 29.18
CA ALA A 435 6.90 -26.09 30.39
C ALA A 435 6.38 -24.67 30.11
N LEU A 436 6.75 -24.06 28.98
CA LEU A 436 6.29 -22.73 28.57
C LEU A 436 4.78 -22.71 28.28
N ILE A 437 4.26 -23.69 27.53
CA ILE A 437 2.84 -23.71 27.16
C ILE A 437 1.89 -24.01 28.33
N LYS A 438 2.40 -24.45 29.50
CA LYS A 438 1.55 -24.67 30.68
C LYS A 438 0.80 -23.41 31.11
N GLN A 439 1.41 -22.26 30.91
CA GLN A 439 0.89 -20.94 31.29
C GLN A 439 -0.08 -20.35 30.24
N LEU A 440 -0.27 -21.00 29.08
CA LEU A 440 -1.20 -20.52 28.06
C LEU A 440 -2.65 -20.56 28.54
N GLY A 441 -3.40 -19.53 28.17
CA GLY A 441 -4.84 -19.44 28.32
C GLY A 441 -5.47 -18.61 27.18
N PRO A 442 -6.79 -18.35 27.22
CA PRO A 442 -7.50 -17.67 26.13
C PRO A 442 -6.96 -16.28 25.76
N HIS A 443 -6.31 -15.59 26.70
CA HIS A 443 -5.69 -14.29 26.49
C HIS A 443 -4.46 -14.32 25.56
N ASN A 444 -3.93 -15.50 25.23
CA ASN A 444 -2.80 -15.66 24.30
C ASN A 444 -3.23 -15.85 22.84
N LEU A 445 -4.54 -15.82 22.55
CA LEU A 445 -5.04 -15.74 21.18
C LEU A 445 -4.60 -14.42 20.55
N LEU A 446 -4.23 -14.48 19.27
CA LEU A 446 -3.99 -13.28 18.49
C LEU A 446 -5.31 -12.49 18.30
N PRO A 447 -5.24 -11.16 18.15
CA PRO A 447 -6.43 -10.33 17.94
C PRO A 447 -7.34 -10.89 16.84
N ASN A 448 -8.63 -11.02 17.14
CA ASN A 448 -9.67 -11.56 16.25
C ASN A 448 -9.52 -13.03 15.82
N ALA A 449 -8.57 -13.81 16.36
CA ALA A 449 -8.41 -15.22 15.99
C ALA A 449 -9.67 -16.06 16.22
N ARG A 450 -10.31 -15.91 17.40
CA ARG A 450 -11.59 -16.59 17.70
C ARG A 450 -12.72 -16.14 16.76
N ALA A 451 -12.86 -14.82 16.59
CA ALA A 451 -13.91 -14.23 15.75
C ALA A 451 -13.78 -14.68 14.28
N ALA A 452 -12.55 -14.80 13.77
CA ALA A 452 -12.29 -15.31 12.43
C ALA A 452 -12.80 -16.75 12.25
N ILE A 453 -12.50 -17.64 13.20
CA ILE A 453 -13.00 -19.02 13.16
C ILE A 453 -14.53 -19.06 13.24
N GLU A 454 -15.12 -18.27 14.15
CA GLU A 454 -16.58 -18.17 14.29
C GLU A 454 -17.25 -17.64 13.02
N ALA A 455 -16.62 -16.69 12.32
CA ALA A 455 -17.10 -16.17 11.03
C ALA A 455 -17.09 -17.24 9.93
N VAL A 456 -16.04 -18.08 9.86
CA VAL A 456 -16.00 -19.23 8.93
C VAL A 456 -17.19 -20.16 9.17
N ARG A 457 -17.43 -20.51 10.44
CA ARG A 457 -18.57 -21.37 10.81
C ARG A 457 -19.92 -20.72 10.51
N ALA A 458 -20.05 -19.43 10.78
CA ALA A 458 -21.27 -18.67 10.49
C ALA A 458 -21.57 -18.60 8.98
N ALA A 459 -20.54 -18.64 8.13
CA ALA A 459 -20.66 -18.75 6.68
C ALA A 459 -20.99 -20.19 6.18
N GLY A 460 -21.14 -21.16 7.09
CA GLY A 460 -21.45 -22.56 6.78
C GLY A 460 -20.26 -23.36 6.24
N LEU A 461 -19.04 -22.84 6.40
CA LEU A 461 -17.80 -23.50 5.99
C LEU A 461 -17.24 -24.36 7.13
N MET A 462 -16.54 -25.44 6.76
CA MET A 462 -15.83 -26.28 7.72
C MET A 462 -14.50 -25.66 8.14
N VAL A 463 -14.03 -25.95 9.35
CA VAL A 463 -12.79 -25.42 9.91
C VAL A 463 -11.86 -26.57 10.30
N ALA A 464 -10.62 -26.54 9.83
CA ALA A 464 -9.57 -27.42 10.34
C ALA A 464 -8.31 -26.69 10.82
N LEU A 465 -7.51 -27.39 11.62
CA LEU A 465 -6.20 -26.95 12.09
C LEU A 465 -5.08 -27.81 11.49
N ALA A 466 -4.07 -27.18 10.89
CA ALA A 466 -2.92 -27.82 10.25
C ALA A 466 -1.58 -27.28 10.80
N SER A 467 -1.21 -27.70 12.02
CA SER A 467 0.05 -27.32 12.67
C SER A 467 1.08 -28.46 12.68
N ALA A 468 2.35 -28.15 12.37
CA ALA A 468 3.46 -29.10 12.47
C ALA A 468 3.82 -29.48 13.93
N SER A 469 3.24 -28.80 14.93
CA SER A 469 3.47 -29.04 16.34
C SER A 469 2.59 -30.18 16.88
N ARG A 470 3.22 -31.23 17.42
CA ARG A 470 2.51 -32.31 18.13
C ARG A 470 1.79 -31.84 19.40
N ASN A 471 2.04 -30.63 19.87
CA ASN A 471 1.37 -30.05 21.03
C ASN A 471 0.09 -29.26 20.67
N ALA A 472 -0.23 -29.12 19.37
CA ALA A 472 -1.34 -28.30 18.89
C ALA A 472 -2.70 -28.63 19.56
N PRO A 473 -3.12 -29.90 19.73
CA PRO A 473 -4.38 -30.23 20.41
C PRO A 473 -4.45 -29.72 21.86
N GLU A 474 -3.33 -29.78 22.59
CA GLU A 474 -3.28 -29.26 23.95
C GLU A 474 -3.36 -27.73 23.97
N ILE A 475 -2.69 -27.06 23.03
CA ILE A 475 -2.68 -25.60 22.91
C ILE A 475 -4.08 -25.07 22.63
N VAL A 476 -4.78 -25.57 21.61
CA VAL A 476 -6.13 -25.07 21.27
C VAL A 476 -7.16 -25.31 22.38
N ARG A 477 -6.98 -26.38 23.17
CA ARG A 477 -7.79 -26.64 24.38
C ARG A 477 -7.53 -25.61 25.46
N LYS A 478 -6.27 -25.26 25.73
CA LYS A 478 -5.89 -24.21 26.69
C LYS A 478 -6.36 -22.81 26.25
N LEU A 479 -6.31 -22.54 24.94
CA LEU A 479 -6.78 -21.28 24.35
C LEU A 479 -8.32 -21.18 24.30
N GLY A 480 -9.06 -22.26 24.55
CA GLY A 480 -10.53 -22.27 24.55
C GLY A 480 -11.16 -22.19 23.15
N ILE A 481 -10.47 -22.71 22.13
CA ILE A 481 -10.93 -22.74 20.72
C ILE A 481 -10.99 -24.16 20.13
N ALA A 482 -10.67 -25.20 20.90
CA ALA A 482 -10.67 -26.60 20.41
C ALA A 482 -12.01 -27.01 19.77
N GLU A 483 -13.13 -26.66 20.40
CA GLU A 483 -14.49 -27.01 19.95
C GLU A 483 -14.93 -26.28 18.67
N LEU A 484 -14.14 -25.31 18.19
CA LEU A 484 -14.46 -24.57 16.96
C LEU A 484 -13.96 -25.28 15.70
N PHE A 485 -13.09 -26.28 15.84
CA PHE A 485 -12.53 -27.04 14.73
C PHE A 485 -13.34 -28.32 14.48
N ASP A 486 -13.71 -28.55 13.22
CA ASP A 486 -14.32 -29.80 12.79
C ASP A 486 -13.26 -30.91 12.63
N TYR A 487 -12.00 -30.53 12.39
CA TYR A 487 -10.87 -31.45 12.34
C TYR A 487 -9.55 -30.81 12.80
N ILE A 488 -8.72 -31.56 13.53
CA ILE A 488 -7.36 -31.16 13.92
C ILE A 488 -6.41 -32.24 13.44
N VAL A 489 -5.44 -31.86 12.60
CA VAL A 489 -4.46 -32.80 12.04
C VAL A 489 -3.57 -33.38 13.14
N ASP A 490 -3.37 -34.70 13.09
CA ASP A 490 -2.45 -35.42 13.95
C ASP A 490 -1.02 -35.37 13.37
N ALA A 491 -0.24 -34.38 13.79
CA ALA A 491 1.14 -34.18 13.33
C ALA A 491 2.08 -35.38 13.58
N ALA A 492 1.68 -36.38 14.38
CA ALA A 492 2.46 -37.61 14.55
C ALA A 492 2.30 -38.60 13.38
N LYS A 493 1.24 -38.45 12.57
CA LYS A 493 0.93 -39.31 11.41
C LYS A 493 1.37 -38.72 10.07
N ILE A 494 1.83 -37.49 10.07
CA ILE A 494 2.33 -36.80 8.88
C ILE A 494 3.76 -37.27 8.58
N GLU A 495 3.97 -37.82 7.38
CA GLU A 495 5.26 -38.36 6.96
C GLU A 495 6.24 -37.24 6.58
N HIS A 496 5.80 -36.28 5.76
CA HIS A 496 6.58 -35.13 5.36
C HIS A 496 5.96 -33.84 5.88
N SER A 497 6.67 -33.13 6.76
CA SER A 497 6.20 -31.84 7.26
C SER A 497 6.35 -30.72 6.21
N LYS A 498 5.80 -29.54 6.51
CA LYS A 498 5.92 -28.33 5.70
C LYS A 498 7.41 -28.13 5.32
N PRO A 499 7.75 -27.90 4.04
CA PRO A 499 6.89 -27.43 2.96
C PRO A 499 6.14 -28.50 2.15
N ALA A 500 6.22 -29.78 2.50
CA ALA A 500 5.44 -30.83 1.83
C ALA A 500 3.92 -30.66 2.09
N PRO A 501 3.04 -31.06 1.16
CA PRO A 501 1.60 -30.77 1.23
C PRO A 501 0.83 -31.66 2.22
N ASP A 502 1.46 -32.71 2.74
CA ASP A 502 0.84 -33.81 3.48
C ASP A 502 -0.10 -33.32 4.61
N ILE A 503 0.30 -32.29 5.35
CA ILE A 503 -0.48 -31.78 6.49
C ILE A 503 -1.80 -31.12 6.06
N TYR A 504 -1.81 -30.36 4.96
CA TYR A 504 -3.02 -29.74 4.43
C TYR A 504 -3.88 -30.75 3.69
N LEU A 505 -3.27 -31.70 2.97
CA LEU A 505 -3.99 -32.82 2.36
C LEU A 505 -4.70 -33.69 3.40
N ASP A 506 -4.07 -33.95 4.55
CA ASP A 506 -4.69 -34.67 5.66
C ASP A 506 -5.86 -33.86 6.27
N ALA A 507 -5.70 -32.54 6.44
CA ALA A 507 -6.79 -31.68 6.89
C ALA A 507 -8.01 -31.73 5.96
N ALA A 508 -7.82 -31.55 4.65
CA ALA A 508 -8.91 -31.62 3.67
C ALA A 508 -9.58 -33.01 3.67
N LYS A 509 -8.77 -34.08 3.74
CA LYS A 509 -9.27 -35.46 3.84
C LYS A 509 -10.08 -35.69 5.12
N GLY A 510 -9.61 -35.17 6.26
CA GLY A 510 -10.29 -35.26 7.56
C GLY A 510 -11.63 -34.55 7.59
N LEU A 511 -11.75 -33.44 6.84
CA LEU A 511 -13.00 -32.72 6.62
C LEU A 511 -13.89 -33.34 5.52
N GLY A 512 -13.36 -34.23 4.69
CA GLY A 512 -14.09 -34.82 3.56
C GLY A 512 -14.31 -33.86 2.40
N VAL A 513 -13.47 -32.82 2.27
CA VAL A 513 -13.55 -31.80 1.22
C VAL A 513 -12.41 -31.96 0.21
N HIS A 514 -12.64 -31.51 -1.02
CA HIS A 514 -11.60 -31.51 -2.04
C HIS A 514 -10.60 -30.36 -1.81
N PRO A 515 -9.28 -30.55 -2.00
CA PRO A 515 -8.29 -29.49 -1.71
C PRO A 515 -8.53 -28.17 -2.46
N ASN A 516 -8.97 -28.21 -3.72
CA ASN A 516 -9.29 -26.99 -4.48
C ASN A 516 -10.52 -26.21 -3.95
N ALA A 517 -11.29 -26.77 -3.02
CA ALA A 517 -12.39 -26.12 -2.32
C ALA A 517 -11.98 -25.65 -0.91
N CYS A 518 -10.66 -25.61 -0.63
CA CYS A 518 -10.10 -25.19 0.65
C CYS A 518 -9.30 -23.89 0.52
N LEU A 519 -9.37 -23.07 1.57
CA LEU A 519 -8.50 -21.93 1.80
C LEU A 519 -7.56 -22.26 2.97
N GLY A 520 -6.25 -22.32 2.73
CA GLY A 520 -5.24 -22.43 3.76
C GLY A 520 -4.83 -21.04 4.28
N VAL A 521 -4.69 -20.89 5.60
CA VAL A 521 -4.28 -19.64 6.28
C VAL A 521 -2.98 -19.87 7.04
N GLU A 522 -1.96 -19.06 6.79
CA GLU A 522 -0.58 -19.33 7.25
C GLU A 522 0.28 -18.05 7.45
N ASP A 523 1.26 -18.07 8.37
CA ASP A 523 2.17 -16.95 8.66
C ASP A 523 3.62 -17.13 8.14
N ALA A 524 3.92 -18.31 7.60
CA ALA A 524 5.27 -18.72 7.18
C ALA A 524 5.36 -19.16 5.71
N VAL A 525 6.48 -18.82 5.06
CA VAL A 525 6.77 -19.20 3.66
C VAL A 525 6.68 -20.72 3.44
N ALA A 526 7.24 -21.52 4.36
CA ALA A 526 7.19 -22.97 4.25
C ALA A 526 5.76 -23.52 4.25
N GLY A 527 4.86 -22.91 5.01
CA GLY A 527 3.46 -23.33 5.03
C GLY A 527 2.68 -22.87 3.80
N LEU A 528 2.97 -21.68 3.25
CA LEU A 528 2.38 -21.25 1.98
C LEU A 528 2.75 -22.17 0.81
N VAL A 529 4.02 -22.61 0.76
CA VAL A 529 4.48 -23.62 -0.21
C VAL A 529 3.70 -24.94 -0.03
N SER A 530 3.45 -25.34 1.21
CA SER A 530 2.68 -26.55 1.54
C SER A 530 1.20 -26.44 1.11
N ILE A 531 0.55 -25.30 1.35
CA ILE A 531 -0.85 -25.02 0.92
C ILE A 531 -0.97 -25.11 -0.60
N ARG A 532 -0.06 -24.45 -1.33
CA ARG A 532 -0.06 -24.45 -2.80
C ARG A 532 0.24 -25.83 -3.37
N ALA A 533 1.21 -26.55 -2.80
CA ALA A 533 1.51 -27.93 -3.21
C ALA A 533 0.32 -28.88 -2.96
N ALA A 534 -0.56 -28.57 -2.01
CA ALA A 534 -1.79 -29.31 -1.78
C ALA A 534 -2.92 -28.95 -2.76
N GLY A 535 -2.73 -27.93 -3.63
CA GLY A 535 -3.72 -27.49 -4.60
C GLY A 535 -4.85 -26.63 -3.99
N MET A 536 -4.56 -25.94 -2.88
CA MET A 536 -5.51 -25.09 -2.16
C MET A 536 -5.24 -23.60 -2.45
N SER A 537 -6.25 -22.75 -2.22
CA SER A 537 -6.04 -21.30 -2.17
C SER A 537 -5.30 -20.91 -0.88
N SER A 538 -4.47 -19.88 -0.92
CA SER A 538 -3.58 -19.50 0.18
C SER A 538 -3.77 -18.06 0.65
N LEU A 539 -3.92 -17.88 1.96
CA LEU A 539 -3.97 -16.59 2.64
C LEU A 539 -2.81 -16.49 3.64
N GLY A 540 -1.92 -15.53 3.42
CA GLY A 540 -0.85 -15.17 4.34
C GLY A 540 -1.35 -14.24 5.46
N ILE A 541 -0.94 -14.48 6.70
CA ILE A 541 -1.12 -13.55 7.83
C ILE A 541 0.24 -13.05 8.28
N GLY A 542 0.51 -11.76 8.10
CA GLY A 542 1.77 -11.15 8.53
C GLY A 542 2.36 -10.19 7.51
N ASP A 543 3.68 -10.13 7.44
CA ASP A 543 4.38 -9.20 6.56
C ASP A 543 4.20 -9.63 5.09
N PRO A 544 3.54 -8.80 4.28
CA PRO A 544 3.47 -9.09 2.88
C PRO A 544 4.85 -9.24 2.24
N GLN A 545 5.85 -8.42 2.55
CA GLN A 545 7.18 -8.53 1.92
C GLN A 545 7.83 -9.92 2.06
N ILE A 546 7.44 -10.69 3.08
CA ILE A 546 7.89 -12.06 3.32
C ILE A 546 6.96 -13.09 2.64
N LEU A 547 5.64 -12.91 2.72
CA LEU A 547 4.62 -13.86 2.26
C LEU A 547 4.22 -13.66 0.78
N VAL A 548 5.22 -13.50 -0.09
CA VAL A 548 5.06 -13.24 -1.55
C VAL A 548 4.32 -14.33 -2.31
N ASP A 549 4.38 -15.55 -1.77
CA ASP A 549 3.77 -16.74 -2.36
C ASP A 549 2.38 -17.06 -1.78
N ALA A 550 1.68 -16.10 -1.19
CA ALA A 550 0.26 -16.27 -0.85
C ALA A 550 -0.62 -15.64 -1.94
N ASP A 551 -1.80 -16.20 -2.17
CA ASP A 551 -2.77 -15.64 -3.13
C ASP A 551 -3.37 -14.34 -2.59
N ALA A 552 -3.44 -14.21 -1.26
CA ALA A 552 -3.74 -12.97 -0.54
C ALA A 552 -2.85 -12.83 0.69
N VAL A 553 -2.63 -11.61 1.18
CA VAL A 553 -1.99 -11.39 2.48
C VAL A 553 -2.75 -10.35 3.28
N LEU A 554 -3.10 -10.69 4.52
CA LEU A 554 -3.58 -9.76 5.54
C LEU A 554 -2.49 -9.56 6.59
N THR A 555 -2.39 -8.35 7.16
CA THR A 555 -1.44 -8.11 8.26
C THR A 555 -1.86 -8.79 9.56
N THR A 556 -3.17 -8.92 9.79
CA THR A 556 -3.78 -9.57 10.96
C THR A 556 -5.14 -10.17 10.57
N LEU A 557 -5.70 -11.02 11.43
CA LEU A 557 -7.06 -11.56 11.25
C LEU A 557 -8.19 -10.54 11.47
N THR A 558 -7.89 -9.27 11.78
CA THR A 558 -8.89 -8.24 12.11
C THR A 558 -9.87 -7.93 10.98
N HIS A 559 -9.46 -8.13 9.73
CA HIS A 559 -10.30 -7.90 8.55
C HIS A 559 -10.55 -9.18 7.76
N PHE A 560 -10.40 -10.35 8.41
CA PHE A 560 -10.67 -11.62 7.76
C PHE A 560 -12.19 -11.79 7.59
N ASP A 561 -12.65 -11.87 6.35
CA ASP A 561 -14.03 -12.19 5.99
C ASP A 561 -14.05 -13.36 4.98
N PRO A 562 -14.56 -14.54 5.36
CA PRO A 562 -14.62 -15.70 4.47
C PRO A 562 -15.53 -15.49 3.25
N ILE A 563 -16.50 -14.56 3.32
CA ILE A 563 -17.45 -14.29 2.23
C ILE A 563 -16.73 -13.72 0.99
N VAL A 564 -15.66 -12.94 1.21
CA VAL A 564 -14.80 -12.40 0.13
C VAL A 564 -14.22 -13.52 -0.72
N PHE A 565 -13.89 -14.66 -0.10
CA PHE A 565 -13.30 -15.82 -0.77
C PHE A 565 -14.35 -16.75 -1.40
N MET A 566 -15.63 -16.66 -0.99
CA MET A 566 -16.73 -17.43 -1.58
C MET A 566 -17.26 -16.85 -2.89
N ALA A 567 -17.12 -15.54 -3.12
CA ALA A 567 -17.74 -14.83 -4.25
C ALA A 567 -16.92 -14.82 -5.55
N GLY A 568 -15.75 -15.49 -5.59
CA GLY A 568 -14.85 -15.45 -6.75
C GLY A 568 -14.31 -14.06 -7.08
N GLN A 569 -14.33 -13.13 -6.12
CA GLN A 569 -13.81 -11.78 -6.29
C GLN A 569 -12.29 -11.76 -6.09
N ALA A 570 -11.59 -10.94 -6.88
CA ALA A 570 -10.14 -10.79 -6.78
C ALA A 570 -9.73 -10.30 -5.38
N LEU A 571 -8.73 -10.98 -4.82
CA LEU A 571 -8.26 -10.83 -3.45
C LEU A 571 -7.70 -9.42 -3.16
N PRO A 572 -7.91 -8.88 -1.95
CA PRO A 572 -7.35 -7.58 -1.56
C PRO A 572 -5.82 -7.64 -1.42
N ALA A 573 -5.13 -6.62 -1.94
CA ALA A 573 -3.68 -6.48 -1.82
C ALA A 573 -3.27 -5.87 -0.46
N ARG A 574 -2.36 -6.58 0.22
CA ARG A 574 -1.31 -6.17 1.18
C ARG A 574 -1.42 -4.77 1.86
N PRO A 575 -1.63 -4.71 3.18
CA PRO A 575 -1.43 -3.50 3.98
C PRO A 575 0.06 -3.32 4.38
N THR A 576 0.65 -2.13 4.15
CA THR A 576 1.97 -1.76 4.71
C THR A 576 1.84 -1.05 6.06
N GLN A 577 2.64 -1.50 7.02
CA GLN A 577 2.70 -1.07 8.41
C GLN A 577 3.34 0.31 8.61
N VAL A 578 2.76 1.12 9.50
CA VAL A 578 3.41 2.26 10.15
C VAL A 578 4.00 1.79 11.48
N SER A 579 5.31 1.94 11.66
CA SER A 579 5.99 1.68 12.93
C SER A 579 5.93 2.89 13.86
N ALA A 580 5.49 2.60 15.08
CA ALA A 580 5.53 3.36 16.32
C ALA A 580 6.73 4.31 16.56
N LYS A 581 6.45 5.39 17.31
CA LYS A 581 7.09 5.66 18.60
C LYS A 581 6.40 6.82 19.33
N GLN A 582 5.87 6.57 20.52
CA GLN A 582 6.47 7.13 21.74
C GLN A 582 5.92 6.47 23.02
N ARG A 583 6.87 6.20 23.91
CA ARG A 583 6.72 5.76 25.30
C ARG A 583 6.65 6.99 26.21
N SER A 584 5.86 6.92 27.28
CA SER A 584 6.28 7.14 28.69
C SER A 584 5.05 7.12 29.59
N ASN A 585 4.92 6.14 30.49
CA ASN A 585 5.01 6.28 31.95
C ASN A 585 4.33 7.55 32.51
N ASP A 586 3.26 7.40 33.30
CA ASP A 586 3.45 7.21 34.75
C ASP A 586 2.21 6.64 35.45
N SER A 587 2.47 5.87 36.50
CA SER A 587 1.52 5.20 37.39
C SER A 587 1.04 6.10 38.52
N THR A 588 -0.22 5.97 38.95
CA THR A 588 -0.66 5.58 40.32
C THR A 588 -2.09 6.07 40.62
N ASP A 589 -2.98 5.10 40.88
CA ASP A 589 -4.21 5.23 41.70
C ASP A 589 -3.78 5.30 43.20
N PRO A 590 -4.60 5.66 44.23
CA PRO A 590 -6.06 5.42 44.31
C PRO A 590 -6.95 6.43 45.11
N LYS A 591 -8.26 6.32 44.88
CA LYS A 591 -9.44 6.45 45.78
C LYS A 591 -9.50 7.50 46.93
N VAL A 592 -10.72 8.04 47.10
CA VAL A 592 -11.58 8.16 48.33
C VAL A 592 -12.14 9.59 48.60
N GLU A 593 -13.47 9.63 48.68
CA GLU A 593 -14.42 10.54 49.40
C GLU A 593 -14.59 12.04 49.06
N GLU A 594 -15.88 12.39 49.12
CA GLU A 594 -16.62 13.66 49.01
C GLU A 594 -16.86 14.30 47.63
#